data_AF-A0A819NBA6-F1
#
_entry.id   AF-A0A819NBA6-F1
#
_cell.length_a   1.000
_cell.length_b   1.000
_cell.length_c   1.000
_cell.angle_alpha   90.00
_cell.angle_beta   90.00
_cell.angle_gamma   90.00
#
_symmetry.space_group_name_H-M   'P 1'
#
loop_
_entity.id
_entity.type
_entity.pdbx_description
1 polymer ?
#
loop_
_entity_poly.entity_id
_entity_poly.type
_entity_poly.pdbx_seq_one_letter_code
_entity_poly.pdbx_strand_id
1 'polypeptide(L)'
;KDTILSEYVDTRNGLYPAPLGRNAKANIVTKIRQKFKFLGKFMAKALMDSRMIDMQFSIVFYKWLLNQEETLNFEDLIHVDINLYEQFKKFQSIINIRNKLIIQYDITNQQITNKLNN
;
A
#
# COMPACT_ATOMS: atom_id res chain seq x y z
N LYS A 1 -13.14 32.84 2.83
CA LYS A 1 -11.84 32.64 2.15
C LYS A 1 -12.08 31.54 1.15
N ASP A 2 -12.25 31.95 -0.10
CA ASP A 2 -12.62 31.09 -1.21
C ASP A 2 -11.54 30.03 -1.42
N THR A 3 -11.89 28.76 -1.15
CA THR A 3 -11.04 27.64 -1.48
C THR A 3 -11.02 27.53 -3.00
N ILE A 4 -9.95 28.03 -3.60
CA ILE A 4 -9.62 27.79 -5.01
C ILE A 4 -9.65 26.27 -5.17
N LEU A 5 -10.72 25.76 -5.78
CA LEU A 5 -10.78 24.36 -6.21
C LEU A 5 -9.66 24.22 -7.24
N SER A 6 -8.53 23.65 -6.82
CA SER A 6 -7.44 23.38 -7.74
C SER A 6 -8.00 22.55 -8.89
N GLU A 7 -7.82 23.05 -10.11
CA GLU A 7 -8.26 22.41 -11.35
C GLU A 7 -7.72 20.97 -11.48
N TYR A 8 -6.66 20.68 -10.73
CA TYR A 8 -6.02 19.38 -10.59
C TYR A 8 -6.16 18.88 -9.14
N VAL A 9 -6.53 17.60 -9.00
CA VAL A 9 -6.57 16.92 -7.70
C VAL A 9 -5.17 16.42 -7.41
N ASP A 10 -4.44 17.07 -6.49
CA ASP A 10 -3.14 16.61 -6.00
C ASP A 10 -3.33 15.80 -4.70
N THR A 11 -3.01 14.51 -4.75
CA THR A 11 -2.96 13.66 -3.56
C THR A 11 -1.56 13.12 -3.34
N ARG A 12 -1.00 13.38 -2.15
CA ARG A 12 0.37 12.99 -1.75
C ARG A 12 0.67 11.48 -1.91
N ASN A 13 -0.37 10.65 -1.92
CA ASN A 13 -0.27 9.19 -1.95
C ASN A 13 -0.88 8.60 -3.24
N GLY A 14 -1.19 9.44 -4.23
CA GLY A 14 -1.86 9.04 -5.46
C GLY A 14 -3.36 8.75 -5.28
N LEU A 15 -4.04 8.56 -6.40
CA LEU A 15 -5.47 8.27 -6.45
C LEU A 15 -5.69 6.75 -6.43
N TYR A 16 -6.61 6.31 -5.59
CA TYR A 16 -7.14 4.95 -5.59
C TYR A 16 -8.61 4.97 -6.01
N PRO A 17 -9.10 3.89 -6.65
CA PRO A 17 -10.53 3.70 -6.85
C PRO A 17 -11.27 3.85 -5.52
N ALA A 18 -12.22 4.79 -5.45
CA ALA A 18 -13.05 4.91 -4.26
C ALA A 18 -13.82 3.60 -4.02
N PRO A 19 -13.80 3.05 -2.79
CA PRO A 19 -14.50 1.81 -2.51
C PRO A 19 -16.00 1.97 -2.74
N LEU A 20 -16.61 1.00 -3.40
CA LEU A 20 -18.05 0.97 -3.61
C LEU A 20 -18.74 0.41 -2.37
N GLY A 21 -19.82 1.05 -1.93
CA GLY A 21 -20.65 0.53 -0.85
C GLY A 21 -21.23 -0.84 -1.21
N ARG A 22 -21.32 -1.75 -0.23
CA ARG A 22 -21.81 -3.12 -0.43
C ARG A 22 -23.19 -3.20 -1.10
N ASN A 23 -24.03 -2.19 -0.89
CA ASN A 23 -25.38 -2.08 -1.46
C ASN A 23 -25.45 -1.04 -2.60
N ALA A 24 -24.34 -0.76 -3.30
CA ALA A 24 -24.33 0.18 -4.40
C ALA A 24 -25.31 -0.26 -5.51
N LYS A 25 -26.18 0.65 -5.94
CA LYS A 25 -27.16 0.39 -7.00
C LYS A 25 -26.44 -0.05 -8.28
N ALA A 26 -26.96 -1.07 -8.98
CA ALA A 26 -26.37 -1.63 -10.19
C ALA A 26 -26.03 -0.55 -11.25
N ASN A 27 -26.89 0.45 -11.43
CA ASN A 27 -26.66 1.55 -12.38
C ASN A 27 -25.40 2.37 -12.03
N ILE A 28 -25.10 2.57 -10.75
CA ILE A 28 -23.90 3.29 -10.29
C ILE A 28 -22.66 2.45 -10.59
N VAL A 29 -22.69 1.16 -10.26
CA VAL A 29 -21.59 0.22 -10.52
C VAL A 29 -21.27 0.15 -12.01
N THR A 30 -22.30 0.02 -12.85
CA THR A 30 -22.15 -0.01 -14.31
C THR A 30 -21.53 1.29 -14.83
N LYS A 31 -21.98 2.45 -14.36
CA LYS A 31 -21.42 3.76 -14.75
C LYS A 31 -19.94 3.88 -14.37
N ILE A 32 -19.57 3.45 -13.17
CA ILE A 32 -18.18 3.47 -12.70
C ILE A 32 -17.32 2.48 -13.50
N ARG A 33 -17.82 1.26 -13.74
CA ARG A 33 -17.15 0.26 -14.58
C ARG A 33 -16.89 0.78 -15.99
N GLN A 34 -17.85 1.50 -16.58
CA GLN A 34 -17.68 2.12 -17.89
C GLN A 34 -16.58 3.17 -17.89
N LYS A 35 -16.46 4.00 -16.83
CA LYS A 35 -15.36 4.96 -16.67
C LYS A 35 -14.00 4.27 -16.59
N PHE A 36 -13.86 3.20 -15.81
CA PHE A 36 -12.62 2.42 -15.74
C PHE A 36 -12.29 1.74 -17.07
N LYS A 37 -13.28 1.22 -17.79
CA LYS A 37 -13.09 0.64 -19.12
C LYS A 37 -12.61 1.68 -20.13
N PHE A 38 -13.17 2.90 -20.07
CA PHE A 38 -12.73 4.01 -20.90
C PHE A 38 -11.29 4.40 -20.56
N LEU A 39 -10.98 4.56 -19.28
CA LEU A 39 -9.63 4.89 -18.80
C LEU A 39 -8.59 3.87 -19.31
N GLY A 40 -8.85 2.57 -19.18
CA GLY A 40 -7.94 1.54 -19.68
C GLY A 40 -7.73 1.61 -21.20
N LYS A 41 -8.79 1.86 -21.98
CA LYS A 41 -8.68 2.08 -23.43
C LYS A 41 -7.88 3.33 -23.76
N PHE A 42 -8.09 4.40 -23.01
CA PHE A 42 -7.37 5.66 -23.18
C PHE A 42 -5.87 5.48 -22.90
N MET A 43 -5.53 4.81 -21.80
CA MET A 43 -4.14 4.44 -21.47
C MET A 43 -3.49 3.62 -22.58
N ALA A 44 -4.17 2.57 -23.04
CA ALA A 44 -3.66 1.73 -24.12
C ALA A 44 -3.44 2.52 -25.40
N LYS A 45 -4.36 3.44 -25.75
CA LYS A 45 -4.23 4.26 -26.95
C LYS A 45 -3.07 5.26 -26.83
N ALA A 46 -2.90 5.93 -25.69
CA ALA A 46 -1.77 6.84 -25.51
C ALA A 46 -0.42 6.10 -25.55
N LEU A 47 -0.36 4.90 -25.00
CA LEU A 47 0.83 4.04 -25.10
C LEU A 47 1.15 3.70 -26.56
N MET A 48 0.13 3.28 -27.34
CA MET A 48 0.29 2.98 -28.78
C MET A 48 0.74 4.20 -29.58
N ASP A 49 0.24 5.39 -29.23
CA ASP A 49 0.60 6.65 -29.89
C ASP A 49 1.90 7.27 -29.33
N SER A 50 2.60 6.59 -28.41
CA SER A 50 3.81 7.08 -27.72
C SER A 50 3.63 8.46 -27.07
N ARG A 51 2.45 8.70 -26.47
CA ARG A 51 2.12 9.94 -25.77
C ARG A 51 2.16 9.74 -24.26
N MET A 52 2.81 10.67 -23.57
CA MET A 52 2.76 10.72 -22.12
C MET A 52 1.36 11.11 -21.65
N ILE A 53 0.87 10.42 -20.62
CA ILE A 53 -0.30 10.82 -19.86
C ILE A 53 0.18 11.09 -18.44
N ASP A 54 -0.12 12.28 -17.93
CA ASP A 54 0.04 12.55 -16.50
C ASP A 54 -1.15 11.94 -15.74
N MET A 55 -0.88 10.89 -14.98
CA MET A 55 -1.86 10.30 -14.07
C MET A 55 -1.22 10.10 -12.71
N GLN A 56 -1.86 10.67 -11.70
CA GLN A 56 -1.38 10.60 -10.34
C GLN A 56 -1.91 9.34 -9.64
N PHE A 57 -1.64 8.15 -10.20
CA PHE A 57 -1.93 6.91 -9.48
C PHE A 57 -0.84 6.57 -8.49
N SER A 58 -1.20 5.85 -7.44
CA SER A 58 -0.21 5.32 -6.51
C SER A 58 0.72 4.33 -7.21
N ILE A 59 1.98 4.31 -6.75
CA ILE A 59 2.98 3.32 -7.18
C ILE A 59 2.50 1.88 -6.95
N VAL A 60 1.73 1.64 -5.88
CA VAL A 60 1.14 0.32 -5.56
C VAL A 60 0.17 -0.11 -6.66
N PHE A 61 -0.63 0.83 -7.15
CA PHE A 61 -1.57 0.57 -8.23
C PHE A 61 -0.85 0.25 -9.55
N TYR A 62 0.29 0.90 -9.83
CA TYR A 62 1.11 0.57 -11.00
C TYR A 62 1.77 -0.79 -10.90
N LYS A 63 2.36 -1.14 -9.75
CA LYS A 63 2.92 -2.49 -9.52
C LYS A 63 1.86 -3.57 -9.75
N TRP A 64 0.66 -3.36 -9.21
CA TRP A 64 -0.48 -4.25 -9.44
C TRP A 64 -0.88 -4.32 -10.92
N LEU A 65 -1.02 -3.18 -11.59
CA LEU A 65 -1.39 -3.11 -13.01
C LEU A 65 -0.38 -3.79 -13.94
N LEU A 66 0.91 -3.79 -13.57
CA LEU A 66 2.00 -4.43 -14.30
C LEU A 66 2.19 -5.91 -13.94
N ASN A 67 1.30 -6.50 -13.14
CA ASN A 67 1.41 -7.85 -12.59
C ASN A 67 2.71 -8.08 -11.79
N GLN A 68 3.20 -7.06 -11.09
CA GLN A 68 4.39 -7.10 -10.24
C GLN A 68 3.99 -7.16 -8.76
N GLU A 69 2.95 -7.92 -8.45
CA GLU A 69 2.40 -8.01 -7.10
C GLU A 69 3.40 -8.63 -6.12
N GLU A 70 4.29 -9.51 -6.60
CA GLU A 70 5.40 -10.07 -5.83
C GLU A 70 6.43 -9.03 -5.37
N THR A 71 6.44 -7.85 -5.99
CA THR A 71 7.33 -6.74 -5.61
C THR A 71 6.72 -5.86 -4.53
N LEU A 72 5.47 -6.13 -4.12
CA LEU A 72 4.81 -5.42 -3.03
C LEU A 72 5.40 -5.84 -1.69
N ASN A 73 5.89 -4.85 -0.95
CA ASN A 73 6.49 -5.05 0.36
C ASN A 73 5.75 -4.24 1.45
N PHE A 74 6.21 -4.36 2.69
CA PHE A 74 5.62 -3.65 3.82
C PHE A 74 5.76 -2.12 3.67
N GLU A 75 6.87 -1.65 3.11
CA GLU A 75 7.13 -0.24 2.88
C GLU A 75 6.12 0.38 1.90
N ASP A 76 5.65 -0.38 0.91
CA ASP A 76 4.63 0.08 -0.05
C ASP A 76 3.30 0.46 0.62
N LEU A 77 3.02 -0.04 1.82
CA LEU A 77 1.83 0.31 2.59
C LEU A 77 1.77 1.81 2.92
N ILE A 78 2.92 2.49 2.97
CA ILE A 78 3.00 3.95 3.16
C ILE A 78 2.19 4.70 2.10
N HIS A 79 2.15 4.16 0.87
CA HIS A 79 1.48 4.77 -0.26
C HIS A 79 -0.02 4.47 -0.27
N VAL A 80 -0.51 3.50 0.52
CA VAL A 80 -1.94 3.17 0.64
C VAL A 80 -2.54 3.86 1.86
N ASP A 81 -1.96 3.61 3.03
CA ASP A 81 -2.44 4.13 4.31
C ASP A 81 -1.27 4.29 5.27
N ILE A 82 -0.85 5.55 5.42
CA ILE A 82 0.22 5.95 6.34
C ILE A 82 -0.10 5.60 7.79
N ASN A 83 -1.35 5.75 8.23
CA ASN A 83 -1.73 5.49 9.61
C ASN A 83 -1.60 4.01 9.92
N LEU A 84 -2.04 3.17 8.99
CA LEU A 84 -1.93 1.72 9.11
C LEU A 84 -0.47 1.28 9.12
N TYR A 85 0.35 1.79 8.20
CA TYR A 85 1.80 1.55 8.17
C TYR A 85 2.46 1.85 9.52
N GLU A 86 2.17 3.03 10.11
CA GLU A 86 2.74 3.42 11.40
C GLU A 86 2.31 2.50 12.55
N GLN A 87 1.06 2.03 12.57
CA GLN A 87 0.62 1.07 13.58
C GLN A 87 1.36 -0.27 13.44
N PHE A 88 1.41 -0.83 12.23
CA PHE A 88 2.09 -2.10 11.99
C PHE A 88 3.58 -2.03 12.29
N LYS A 89 4.23 -0.90 11.96
CA LYS A 89 5.64 -0.67 12.27
C LYS A 89 5.91 -0.71 13.77
N LYS A 90 5.01 -0.12 14.59
CA LYS A 90 5.08 -0.22 16.06
C LYS A 90 4.92 -1.66 16.53
N PHE A 91 3.92 -2.38 16.02
CA PHE A 91 3.75 -3.81 16.33
C PHE A 91 4.99 -4.64 15.99
N GLN A 92 5.58 -4.43 14.82
CA GLN A 92 6.81 -5.11 14.40
C GLN A 92 7.96 -4.81 15.36
N SER A 93 8.09 -3.57 15.83
CA SER A 93 9.12 -3.21 16.81
C SER A 93 8.96 -3.96 18.14
N ILE A 94 7.73 -4.12 18.63
CA ILE A 94 7.42 -4.86 19.85
C ILE A 94 7.76 -6.34 19.69
N ILE A 95 7.39 -6.95 18.56
CA ILE A 95 7.71 -8.36 18.26
C ILE A 95 9.23 -8.56 18.19
N ASN A 96 9.95 -7.64 17.56
CA ASN A 96 11.41 -7.68 17.48
C ASN A 96 12.07 -7.59 18.86
N ILE A 97 11.55 -6.71 19.74
CA ILE A 97 12.02 -6.60 21.12
C ILE A 97 11.78 -7.92 21.86
N ARG A 98 10.56 -8.47 21.80
CA ARG A 98 10.22 -9.76 22.42
C ARG A 98 11.18 -10.86 21.96
N ASN A 99 11.39 -11.00 20.66
CA ASN A 99 12.26 -12.05 20.11
C ASN A 99 13.71 -11.90 20.57
N LYS A 100 14.23 -10.66 20.63
CA LYS A 100 15.56 -10.38 21.20
C LYS A 100 15.66 -10.79 22.67
N LEU A 101 14.64 -10.50 23.48
CA LEU A 101 14.62 -10.87 24.90
C LEU A 101 14.58 -12.38 25.11
N ILE A 102 13.80 -13.11 24.32
CA ILE A 102 13.75 -14.58 24.38
C ILE A 102 15.12 -15.18 24.05
N ILE A 103 15.74 -14.73 22.95
CA ILE A 103 17.09 -15.19 22.56
C ILE A 103 18.10 -14.89 23.68
N GLN A 104 18.04 -13.70 24.27
CA GLN A 104 18.94 -13.31 25.36
C GLN A 104 18.73 -14.17 26.62
N TYR A 105 17.47 -14.50 26.94
CA TYR A 105 17.11 -15.36 28.06
C TYR A 105 17.64 -16.79 27.85
N ASP A 106 17.48 -17.36 26.64
CA ASP A 106 17.97 -18.70 26.30
C ASP A 106 19.50 -18.80 26.42
N ILE A 107 20.22 -17.79 25.90
CA ILE A 107 21.69 -17.71 26.01
C ILE A 107 22.12 -17.65 27.49
N THR A 108 21.41 -16.86 28.31
CA THR A 108 21.73 -16.71 29.73
C THR A 108 21.53 -18.03 30.49
N ASN A 109 20.45 -18.76 30.20
CA ASN A 109 20.20 -20.05 30.84
C ASN A 109 21.26 -21.10 30.47
N GLN A 110 21.68 -21.15 29.20
CA GLN A 110 22.76 -22.04 28.76
C GLN A 110 24.09 -21.73 29.45
N GLN A 111 24.39 -20.46 29.68
CA GLN A 111 25.59 -20.06 30.42
C GLN A 111 25.53 -20.49 31.90
N ILE A 112 24.36 -20.38 32.53
CA ILE A 112 24.15 -20.81 33.93
C ILE A 112 24.31 -22.33 34.04
N THR A 113 23.70 -23.11 33.15
CA THR A 113 23.82 -24.58 33.16
C THR A 113 25.26 -25.03 32.94
N ASN A 114 25.98 -24.38 32.04
CA ASN A 114 27.39 -24.72 31.77
C ASN A 114 28.31 -24.39 32.95
N LYS A 115 27.98 -23.36 33.74
CA LYS A 115 28.72 -23.02 34.97
C LYS A 115 28.42 -23.95 36.14
N LEU A 116 27.24 -24.57 36.19
CA LEU A 116 26.88 -25.55 37.23
C LEU A 116 27.47 -26.94 36.96
N ASN A 117 27.75 -27.24 35.69
CA ASN A 117 28.27 -28.54 35.25
C ASN A 117 29.81 -28.60 35.20
N ASN A 118 30.51 -27.50 35.53
CA ASN A 118 31.97 -27.40 35.64
C ASN A 118 32.35 -27.10 37.10
#